data_AF-A0A1G0QPM9-F1
#
_entry.id   AF-A0A1G0QPM9-F1
#
_cell.length_a   1.000
_cell.length_b   1.000
_cell.length_c   1.000
_cell.angle_alpha   90.00
_cell.angle_beta   90.00
_cell.angle_gamma   90.00
#
_symmetry.space_group_name_H-M   'P 1'
#
loop_
_entity.id
_entity.type
_entity.pdbx_description
1 polymer ?
#
loop_
_entity_poly.entity_id
_entity_poly.type
_entity_poly.pdbx_seq_one_letter_code
_entity_poly.pdbx_strand_id
1 'polypeptide(L)'
;MIKERIIGDREVILGLDYLYRNSMKMHERKTLLPCADTLVKKLSIPIEDVPIEGYYSETPELTYYFKLIKSLQNVNIVRRSEISDMKEYQKLLEVFGSPIYGESNFENSIFPHAVDPISTSLKKFSPAWWKAVSIINEAYENIKDSNNFSLTGIGILTKDPVVITALRESAVLFLSVERASPETPKYQYIWSVSSNIENLINMFIYEFNKFIPYKILYANKNNSEYFYNAYEENRLIGRCVCIGKDNSLNKYYHWAINKKDSSDELNFVEFWDDKIWTTEQYRLNIYRSE
;
A
#
# COMPACT_ATOMS: atom_id res chain seq x y z
N MET A 1 -4.25 -36.85 -5.68
CA MET A 1 -5.12 -36.41 -4.57
C MET A 1 -5.38 -34.93 -4.78
N ILE A 2 -6.64 -34.51 -4.90
CA ILE A 2 -6.98 -33.09 -5.00
C ILE A 2 -6.93 -32.52 -3.58
N LYS A 3 -6.24 -31.40 -3.38
CA LYS A 3 -6.21 -30.70 -2.08
C LYS A 3 -7.21 -29.54 -2.13
N GLU A 4 -8.09 -29.46 -1.15
CA GLU A 4 -8.97 -28.30 -1.02
C GLU A 4 -8.18 -27.08 -0.51
N ARG A 5 -8.58 -25.90 -1.01
CA ARG A 5 -8.06 -24.59 -0.62
C ARG A 5 -9.22 -23.63 -0.46
N ILE A 6 -9.51 -23.25 0.78
CA ILE A 6 -10.49 -22.21 1.07
C ILE A 6 -9.81 -20.87 0.81
N ILE A 7 -10.51 -19.98 0.10
CA ILE A 7 -10.11 -18.60 -0.12
C ILE A 7 -11.13 -17.74 0.61
N GLY A 8 -10.75 -17.19 1.76
CA GLY A 8 -11.54 -16.23 2.51
C GLY A 8 -11.09 -14.80 2.22
N ASP A 9 -11.61 -13.87 3.04
CA ASP A 9 -11.35 -12.44 2.91
C ASP A 9 -9.85 -12.11 2.99
N ARG A 10 -9.11 -12.79 3.88
CA ARG A 10 -7.67 -12.57 4.06
C ARG A 10 -6.86 -12.94 2.82
N GLU A 11 -7.11 -14.13 2.24
CA GLU A 11 -6.38 -14.60 1.07
C GLU A 11 -6.69 -13.74 -0.16
N VAL A 12 -7.95 -13.37 -0.41
CA VAL A 12 -8.29 -12.53 -1.58
C VAL A 12 -7.73 -11.11 -1.45
N ILE A 13 -7.76 -10.51 -0.26
CA ILE A 13 -7.22 -9.17 -0.02
C ILE A 13 -5.70 -9.16 -0.17
N LEU A 14 -5.01 -10.15 0.38
CA LEU A 14 -3.55 -10.30 0.24
C LEU A 14 -3.12 -10.79 -1.16
N GLY A 15 -4.03 -11.39 -1.94
CA GLY A 15 -3.83 -11.61 -3.37
C GLY A 15 -3.99 -10.31 -4.18
N LEU A 16 -5.03 -9.52 -3.91
CA LEU A 16 -5.24 -8.19 -4.51
C LEU A 16 -4.02 -7.28 -4.29
N ASP A 17 -3.50 -7.26 -3.06
CA ASP A 17 -2.28 -6.55 -2.65
C ASP A 17 -1.12 -6.77 -3.63
N TYR A 18 -0.80 -8.03 -3.91
CA TYR A 18 0.29 -8.44 -4.79
C TYR A 18 0.06 -8.02 -6.24
N LEU A 19 -1.16 -8.21 -6.74
CA LEU A 19 -1.55 -7.89 -8.12
C LEU A 19 -1.54 -6.38 -8.38
N TYR A 20 -2.07 -5.61 -7.44
CA TYR A 20 -2.03 -4.15 -7.40
C TYR A 20 -0.59 -3.65 -7.47
N ARG A 21 0.24 -4.08 -6.49
CA ARG A 21 1.68 -3.80 -6.36
C ARG A 21 2.44 -4.08 -7.66
N ASN A 22 2.23 -5.24 -8.28
CA ASN A 22 2.93 -5.63 -9.50
C ASN A 22 2.55 -4.78 -10.71
N SER A 23 1.27 -4.49 -10.88
CA SER A 23 0.80 -3.66 -11.98
C SER A 23 1.21 -2.19 -11.81
N MET A 24 1.16 -1.67 -10.58
CA MET A 24 1.51 -0.28 -10.29
C MET A 24 3.00 0.01 -10.45
N LYS A 25 3.92 -0.87 -9.99
CA LYS A 25 5.38 -0.80 -10.27
C LYS A 25 5.73 -0.44 -11.70
N MET A 26 5.01 -1.07 -12.62
CA MET A 26 5.30 -0.97 -14.03
C MET A 26 4.61 0.25 -14.64
N HIS A 27 3.42 0.62 -14.17
CA HIS A 27 2.76 1.87 -14.55
C HIS A 27 3.56 3.10 -14.09
N GLU A 28 4.07 3.08 -12.86
CA GLU A 28 4.88 4.17 -12.33
C GLU A 28 6.17 4.36 -13.15
N ARG A 29 6.99 3.32 -13.29
CA ARG A 29 8.24 3.40 -14.08
C ARG A 29 8.01 3.79 -15.55
N LYS A 30 6.99 3.25 -16.21
CA LYS A 30 6.79 3.42 -17.66
C LYS A 30 5.87 4.59 -18.05
N THR A 31 5.06 5.10 -17.14
CA THR A 31 4.03 6.11 -17.45
C THR A 31 4.10 7.32 -16.53
N LEU A 32 4.18 7.13 -15.21
CA LEU A 32 4.09 8.25 -14.27
C LEU A 32 5.45 8.94 -14.01
N LEU A 33 6.56 8.20 -14.08
CA LEU A 33 7.91 8.73 -13.93
C LEU A 33 8.26 9.80 -14.98
N PRO A 34 8.05 9.59 -16.29
CA PRO A 34 8.25 10.66 -17.29
C PRO A 34 7.40 11.91 -17.01
N CYS A 35 6.17 11.75 -16.52
CA CYS A 35 5.31 12.87 -16.13
C CYS A 35 5.91 13.63 -14.92
N ALA A 36 6.32 12.91 -13.87
CA ALA A 36 6.87 13.50 -12.66
C ALA A 36 8.18 14.27 -12.93
N ASP A 37 9.09 13.67 -13.69
CA ASP A 37 10.36 14.28 -14.11
C ASP A 37 10.12 15.55 -14.93
N THR A 38 9.15 15.53 -15.85
CA THR A 38 8.75 16.70 -16.64
C THR A 38 8.23 17.84 -15.77
N LEU A 39 7.40 17.55 -14.76
CA LEU A 39 6.88 18.59 -13.85
C LEU A 39 7.95 19.15 -12.92
N VAL A 40 8.83 18.30 -12.37
CA VAL A 40 9.95 18.76 -11.53
C VAL A 40 10.86 19.71 -12.30
N LYS A 41 11.19 19.38 -13.57
CA LYS A 41 11.94 20.27 -14.47
C LYS A 41 11.19 21.56 -14.77
N LYS A 42 9.90 21.49 -15.11
CA LYS A 42 9.06 22.65 -15.40
C LYS A 42 8.97 23.62 -14.22
N LEU A 43 8.78 23.10 -13.01
CA LEU A 43 8.71 23.88 -11.77
C LEU A 43 10.10 24.28 -11.26
N SER A 44 11.19 23.69 -11.79
CA SER A 44 12.57 23.92 -11.37
C SER A 44 12.77 23.76 -9.85
N ILE A 45 12.18 22.70 -9.28
CA ILE A 45 12.29 22.39 -7.84
C ILE A 45 13.46 21.45 -7.56
N PRO A 46 14.10 21.55 -6.37
CA PRO A 46 15.07 20.54 -5.94
C PRO A 46 14.40 19.18 -5.76
N ILE A 47 15.18 18.11 -5.91
CA ILE A 47 14.74 16.76 -5.59
C ILE A 47 15.09 16.49 -4.12
N GLU A 48 14.11 16.09 -3.34
CA GLU A 48 14.27 15.82 -1.91
C GLU A 48 15.06 14.54 -1.62
N ASP A 49 15.88 14.59 -0.56
CA ASP A 49 16.54 13.42 0.00
C ASP A 49 15.77 12.93 1.23
N VAL A 50 14.80 12.06 0.98
CA VAL A 50 13.91 11.46 1.99
C VAL A 50 14.18 9.96 2.13
N PRO A 51 13.95 9.37 3.33
CA PRO A 51 13.97 7.93 3.51
C PRO A 51 13.03 7.22 2.53
N ILE A 52 13.51 6.11 1.97
CA ILE A 52 12.85 5.41 0.87
C ILE A 52 12.11 4.20 1.42
N GLU A 53 10.78 4.31 1.49
CA GLU A 53 9.90 3.27 2.02
C GLU A 53 9.41 2.34 0.87
N GLY A 54 8.97 1.10 1.12
CA GLY A 54 8.50 0.15 0.06
C GLY A 54 9.54 -0.23 -1.03
N TYR A 55 9.09 -0.49 -2.28
CA TYR A 55 9.79 -0.64 -3.59
C TYR A 55 10.51 0.57 -4.06
N TYR A 56 10.31 1.68 -3.40
CA TYR A 56 11.03 2.82 -3.84
C TYR A 56 12.54 2.56 -3.64
N SER A 57 12.99 1.66 -2.74
CA SER A 57 14.40 1.21 -2.72
C SER A 57 14.73 0.09 -3.71
N GLU A 58 13.70 -0.51 -4.32
CA GLU A 58 13.78 -1.86 -4.85
C GLU A 58 14.01 -1.90 -6.39
N THR A 59 13.95 -0.74 -7.08
CA THR A 59 14.70 -0.46 -8.33
C THR A 59 15.06 1.03 -8.41
N PRO A 60 16.19 1.44 -9.04
CA PRO A 60 16.61 2.85 -9.12
C PRO A 60 15.56 3.78 -9.72
N GLU A 61 14.79 3.32 -10.71
CA GLU A 61 13.72 4.11 -11.35
C GLU A 61 12.56 4.37 -10.39
N LEU A 62 12.25 3.43 -9.50
CA LEU A 62 11.25 3.62 -8.45
C LEU A 62 11.79 4.54 -7.35
N THR A 63 13.06 4.43 -6.98
CA THR A 63 13.71 5.38 -6.04
C THR A 63 13.61 6.80 -6.54
N TYR A 64 13.93 6.98 -7.83
CA TYR A 64 13.89 8.28 -8.48
C TYR A 64 12.45 8.81 -8.56
N TYR A 65 11.50 7.98 -9.00
CA TYR A 65 10.09 8.35 -9.05
C TYR A 65 9.55 8.81 -7.68
N PHE A 66 9.81 8.06 -6.61
CA PHE A 66 9.38 8.44 -5.25
C PHE A 66 9.90 9.80 -4.83
N LYS A 67 11.21 10.03 -5.01
CA LYS A 67 11.82 11.32 -4.67
C LYS A 67 11.21 12.47 -5.47
N LEU A 68 10.94 12.28 -6.77
CA LEU A 68 10.23 13.26 -7.59
C LEU A 68 8.81 13.55 -7.07
N ILE A 69 8.04 12.51 -6.73
CA ILE A 69 6.67 12.68 -6.21
C ILE A 69 6.65 13.34 -4.84
N LYS A 70 7.55 12.98 -3.92
CA LYS A 70 7.68 13.65 -2.60
C LYS A 70 8.03 15.13 -2.77
N SER A 71 8.99 15.44 -3.65
CA SER A 71 9.35 16.82 -4.00
C SER A 71 8.14 17.60 -4.55
N LEU A 72 7.35 16.98 -5.45
CA LEU A 72 6.13 17.58 -6.02
C LEU A 72 5.01 17.75 -4.99
N GLN A 73 4.86 16.81 -4.05
CA GLN A 73 3.88 16.89 -2.95
C GLN A 73 4.16 18.04 -1.99
N ASN A 74 5.41 18.50 -1.87
CA ASN A 74 5.75 19.66 -1.04
C ASN A 74 5.69 21.01 -1.79
N VAL A 75 5.31 21.02 -3.07
CA VAL A 75 5.12 22.26 -3.83
C VAL A 75 3.79 22.91 -3.47
N ASN A 76 3.84 24.17 -3.05
CA ASN A 76 2.67 24.95 -2.67
C ASN A 76 1.67 25.14 -3.84
N ILE A 77 0.37 25.00 -3.53
CA ILE A 77 -0.79 25.14 -4.43
C ILE A 77 -0.78 26.41 -5.28
N VAL A 78 -0.16 27.51 -4.82
CA VAL A 78 -0.02 28.76 -5.58
C VAL A 78 0.69 28.54 -6.94
N ARG A 79 1.59 27.55 -7.03
CA ARG A 79 2.31 27.21 -8.27
C ARG A 79 1.51 26.34 -9.25
N ARG A 80 0.28 25.94 -8.92
CA ARG A 80 -0.55 25.06 -9.75
C ARG A 80 -0.82 25.63 -11.15
N SER A 81 -0.97 26.94 -11.27
CA SER A 81 -1.19 27.64 -12.54
C SER A 81 -0.01 27.56 -13.52
N GLU A 82 1.19 27.21 -13.06
CA GLU A 82 2.36 27.02 -13.93
C GLU A 82 2.30 25.70 -14.73
N ILE A 83 1.45 24.76 -14.30
CA ILE A 83 1.38 23.38 -14.80
C ILE A 83 -0.05 22.86 -15.07
N SER A 84 -1.10 23.64 -14.77
CA SER A 84 -2.50 23.18 -14.83
C SER A 84 -2.88 22.57 -16.17
N ASP A 85 -2.33 23.13 -17.25
CA ASP A 85 -2.70 22.78 -18.63
C ASP A 85 -1.82 21.65 -19.20
N MET A 86 -0.85 21.17 -18.42
CA MET A 86 0.06 20.08 -18.81
C MET A 86 -0.62 18.73 -18.67
N LYS A 87 -0.48 17.90 -19.72
CA LYS A 87 -1.04 16.53 -19.74
C LYS A 87 -0.41 15.65 -18.67
N GLU A 88 0.85 15.89 -18.36
CA GLU A 88 1.65 15.24 -17.33
C GLU A 88 1.08 15.52 -15.94
N TYR A 89 0.67 16.77 -15.67
CA TYR A 89 0.01 17.15 -14.43
C TYR A 89 -1.37 16.50 -14.31
N GLN A 90 -2.19 16.60 -15.35
CA GLN A 90 -3.50 15.96 -15.36
C GLN A 90 -3.43 14.44 -15.18
N LYS A 91 -2.42 13.78 -15.77
CA LYS A 91 -2.24 12.32 -15.65
C LYS A 91 -1.82 11.89 -14.24
N LEU A 92 -0.95 12.64 -13.58
CA LEU A 92 -0.59 12.39 -12.19
C LEU A 92 -1.76 12.72 -11.24
N LEU A 93 -2.51 13.78 -11.53
CA LEU A 93 -3.67 14.18 -10.74
C LEU A 93 -4.81 13.15 -10.81
N GLU A 94 -5.05 12.53 -11.97
CA GLU A 94 -5.99 11.42 -12.14
C GLU A 94 -5.66 10.24 -11.21
N VAL A 95 -4.37 9.90 -11.07
CA VAL A 95 -3.93 8.78 -10.22
C VAL A 95 -3.96 9.16 -8.74
N PHE A 96 -3.35 10.29 -8.35
CA PHE A 96 -3.29 10.70 -6.94
C PHE A 96 -4.64 11.14 -6.37
N GLY A 97 -5.54 11.64 -7.22
CA GLY A 97 -6.93 11.95 -6.86
C GLY A 97 -7.86 10.73 -6.82
N SER A 98 -7.35 9.51 -7.06
CA SER A 98 -8.18 8.31 -7.16
C SER A 98 -8.65 7.82 -5.78
N PRO A 99 -9.96 7.50 -5.61
CA PRO A 99 -10.50 7.04 -4.33
C PRO A 99 -9.92 5.71 -3.84
N ILE A 100 -9.17 4.98 -4.67
CA ILE A 100 -8.47 3.74 -4.27
C ILE A 100 -7.42 3.97 -3.17
N TYR A 101 -7.00 5.23 -2.95
CA TYR A 101 -6.03 5.63 -1.93
C TYR A 101 -6.68 6.15 -0.64
N GLY A 102 -7.97 6.50 -0.67
CA GLY A 102 -8.68 7.17 0.42
C GLY A 102 -9.24 8.52 -0.02
N GLU A 103 -9.51 9.41 0.94
CA GLU A 103 -10.05 10.73 0.66
C GLU A 103 -8.93 11.67 0.18
N SER A 104 -9.14 12.36 -0.95
CA SER A 104 -8.14 13.28 -1.51
C SER A 104 -8.23 14.67 -0.89
N ASN A 105 -7.18 15.09 -0.19
CA ASN A 105 -7.08 16.41 0.42
C ASN A 105 -5.82 17.15 -0.05
N PHE A 106 -5.97 18.39 -0.52
CA PHE A 106 -4.84 19.15 -1.06
C PHE A 106 -3.95 19.79 0.01
N GLU A 107 -4.44 20.12 1.23
CA GLU A 107 -3.67 20.76 2.33
C GLU A 107 -2.60 21.81 1.91
N ASN A 108 -2.90 22.65 0.90
CA ASN A 108 -2.01 23.64 0.27
C ASN A 108 -0.87 23.11 -0.64
N SER A 109 -0.93 21.87 -1.10
CA SER A 109 -0.08 21.27 -2.14
C SER A 109 -0.69 21.33 -3.54
N ILE A 110 0.12 21.26 -4.60
CA ILE A 110 -0.33 21.08 -5.99
C ILE A 110 -0.94 19.70 -6.26
N PHE A 111 -0.65 18.69 -5.43
CA PHE A 111 -1.20 17.34 -5.52
C PHE A 111 -1.96 16.98 -4.25
N PRO A 112 -3.01 16.14 -4.33
CA PRO A 112 -3.70 15.70 -3.13
C PRO A 112 -2.83 14.70 -2.36
N HIS A 113 -2.87 14.82 -1.04
CA HIS A 113 -2.51 13.75 -0.12
C HIS A 113 -3.74 12.87 0.10
N ALA A 114 -3.56 11.55 0.04
CA ALA A 114 -4.61 10.62 0.38
C ALA A 114 -4.71 10.48 1.90
N VAL A 115 -5.88 10.74 2.46
CA VAL A 115 -6.20 10.54 3.87
C VAL A 115 -6.84 9.17 4.03
N ASP A 116 -6.06 8.23 4.58
CA ASP A 116 -6.51 6.88 4.88
C ASP A 116 -7.16 6.78 6.28
N PRO A 117 -7.96 5.73 6.57
CA PRO A 117 -8.66 5.61 7.85
C PRO A 117 -7.76 5.60 9.10
N ILE A 118 -6.55 5.03 9.01
CA ILE A 118 -5.57 5.07 10.11
C ILE A 118 -5.08 6.51 10.33
N SER A 119 -4.79 7.24 9.25
CA SER A 119 -4.40 8.67 9.34
C SER A 119 -5.46 9.51 10.05
N THR A 120 -6.75 9.26 9.80
CA THR A 120 -7.86 9.90 10.51
C THR A 120 -7.90 9.50 11.98
N SER A 121 -7.76 8.21 12.31
CA SER A 121 -7.79 7.74 13.70
C SER A 121 -6.61 8.23 14.54
N LEU A 122 -5.41 8.35 13.96
CA LEU A 122 -4.24 8.92 14.64
C LEU A 122 -4.49 10.35 15.13
N LYS A 123 -5.24 11.16 14.36
CA LYS A 123 -5.60 12.55 14.74
C LYS A 123 -6.50 12.63 16.00
N LYS A 124 -7.18 11.53 16.38
CA LYS A 124 -8.05 11.46 17.58
C LYS A 124 -7.26 11.18 18.87
N PHE A 125 -6.08 10.57 18.77
CA PHE A 125 -5.29 10.14 19.93
C PHE A 125 -3.99 10.96 20.03
N SER A 126 -3.66 11.41 21.24
CA SER A 126 -2.30 11.91 21.50
C SER A 126 -1.28 10.78 21.27
N PRO A 127 -0.08 11.06 20.72
CA PRO A 127 0.92 10.04 20.41
C PRO A 127 1.27 9.09 21.57
N ALA A 128 1.27 9.57 22.81
CA ALA A 128 1.49 8.77 24.00
C ALA A 128 0.47 7.62 24.20
N TRP A 129 -0.68 7.67 23.53
CA TRP A 129 -1.76 6.67 23.58
C TRP A 129 -1.89 5.87 22.27
N TRP A 130 -0.98 6.04 21.31
CA TRP A 130 -1.00 5.27 20.06
C TRP A 130 -0.69 3.80 20.34
N LYS A 131 -1.67 2.95 20.04
CA LYS A 131 -1.63 1.48 20.12
C LYS A 131 -2.40 0.89 18.95
N ALA A 132 -1.88 -0.16 18.33
CA ALA A 132 -2.44 -0.71 17.10
C ALA A 132 -3.91 -1.08 17.27
N VAL A 133 -4.24 -1.79 18.36
CA VAL A 133 -5.61 -2.18 18.70
C VAL A 133 -6.56 -0.97 18.81
N SER A 134 -6.14 0.11 19.47
CA SER A 134 -6.97 1.31 19.64
C SER A 134 -7.20 2.03 18.32
N ILE A 135 -6.15 2.18 17.52
CA ILE A 135 -6.17 2.87 16.23
C ILE A 135 -6.98 2.07 15.20
N ILE A 136 -6.81 0.74 15.13
CA ILE A 136 -7.54 -0.13 14.21
C ILE A 136 -9.03 -0.19 14.55
N ASN A 137 -9.39 -0.28 15.84
CA ASN A 137 -10.79 -0.24 16.24
C ASN A 137 -11.44 1.10 15.92
N GLU A 138 -10.77 2.23 16.22
CA GLU A 138 -11.26 3.55 15.84
C GLU A 138 -11.44 3.68 14.32
N ALA A 139 -10.46 3.23 13.52
CA ALA A 139 -10.53 3.29 12.07
C ALA A 139 -11.70 2.47 11.53
N TYR A 140 -11.91 1.27 12.08
CA TYR A 140 -13.04 0.41 11.74
C TYR A 140 -14.38 1.08 12.08
N GLU A 141 -14.56 1.60 13.29
CA GLU A 141 -15.83 2.21 13.71
C GLU A 141 -16.20 3.43 12.84
N ASN A 142 -15.20 4.13 12.29
CA ASN A 142 -15.41 5.25 11.36
C ASN A 142 -15.75 4.83 9.92
N ILE A 143 -15.43 3.60 9.48
CA ILE A 143 -15.64 3.16 8.08
C ILE A 143 -16.56 1.96 7.88
N LYS A 144 -16.94 1.24 8.94
CA LYS A 144 -17.71 -0.02 8.88
C LYS A 144 -19.03 0.07 8.08
N ASP A 145 -19.67 1.25 8.10
CA ASP A 145 -20.93 1.53 7.43
C ASP A 145 -20.73 2.39 6.16
N SER A 146 -19.48 2.53 5.68
CA SER A 146 -19.10 3.34 4.53
C SER A 146 -18.71 2.50 3.32
N ASN A 147 -18.86 3.05 2.12
CA ASN A 147 -18.35 2.45 0.88
C ASN A 147 -16.85 2.76 0.65
N ASN A 148 -16.02 2.71 1.69
CA ASN A 148 -14.58 2.97 1.57
C ASN A 148 -13.86 1.75 0.97
N PHE A 149 -13.74 1.75 -0.36
CA PHE A 149 -13.02 0.72 -1.12
C PHE A 149 -11.53 1.04 -1.33
N SER A 150 -10.94 1.99 -0.60
CA SER A 150 -9.48 2.18 -0.65
C SER A 150 -8.75 0.92 -0.17
N LEU A 151 -7.51 0.71 -0.61
CA LEU A 151 -6.76 -0.50 -0.24
C LEU A 151 -6.68 -0.64 1.30
N THR A 152 -6.30 0.44 1.99
CA THR A 152 -6.29 0.49 3.46
C THR A 152 -7.69 0.31 4.06
N GLY A 153 -8.74 0.91 3.47
CA GLY A 153 -10.12 0.77 3.93
C GLY A 153 -10.62 -0.67 3.92
N ILE A 154 -10.38 -1.40 2.82
CA ILE A 154 -10.68 -2.83 2.70
C ILE A 154 -9.94 -3.63 3.78
N GLY A 155 -8.66 -3.34 4.02
CA GLY A 155 -7.88 -3.98 5.09
C GLY A 155 -8.46 -3.74 6.48
N ILE A 156 -8.89 -2.52 6.79
CA ILE A 156 -9.43 -2.15 8.11
C ILE A 156 -10.71 -2.92 8.46
N LEU A 157 -11.55 -3.24 7.46
CA LEU A 157 -12.77 -4.04 7.67
C LEU A 157 -12.48 -5.47 8.15
N THR A 158 -11.28 -6.01 7.91
CA THR A 158 -10.86 -7.32 8.44
C THR A 158 -10.50 -7.29 9.92
N LYS A 159 -10.19 -6.10 10.47
CA LYS A 159 -9.51 -5.88 11.77
C LYS A 159 -8.19 -6.64 11.96
N ASP A 160 -7.62 -7.25 10.90
CA ASP A 160 -6.39 -8.03 10.96
C ASP A 160 -5.15 -7.13 10.83
N PRO A 161 -4.32 -6.97 11.88
CA PRO A 161 -3.16 -6.08 11.83
C PRO A 161 -2.13 -6.46 10.77
N VAL A 162 -2.02 -7.75 10.40
CA VAL A 162 -1.11 -8.21 9.34
C VAL A 162 -1.61 -7.75 7.98
N VAL A 163 -2.91 -7.89 7.70
CA VAL A 163 -3.54 -7.38 6.47
C VAL A 163 -3.40 -5.87 6.38
N ILE A 164 -3.75 -5.14 7.45
CA ILE A 164 -3.71 -3.68 7.46
C ILE A 164 -2.27 -3.17 7.26
N THR A 165 -1.28 -3.78 7.92
CA THR A 165 0.15 -3.44 7.75
C THR A 165 0.60 -3.71 6.32
N ALA A 166 0.24 -4.87 5.75
CA ALA A 166 0.60 -5.24 4.39
C ALA A 166 0.04 -4.24 3.37
N LEU A 167 -1.26 -3.92 3.44
CA LEU A 167 -1.93 -3.02 2.51
C LEU A 167 -1.48 -1.56 2.67
N ARG A 168 -1.27 -1.09 3.90
CA ARG A 168 -0.82 0.28 4.16
C ARG A 168 0.62 0.47 3.70
N GLU A 169 1.49 -0.53 3.87
CA GLU A 169 2.79 -0.51 3.22
C GLU A 169 2.70 -0.72 1.70
N SER A 170 1.66 -1.36 1.16
CA SER A 170 1.46 -1.43 -0.28
C SER A 170 0.96 -0.14 -0.91
N ALA A 171 0.38 0.78 -0.15
CA ALA A 171 0.24 2.19 -0.54
C ALA A 171 1.57 2.97 -0.44
N VAL A 172 2.60 2.34 0.13
CA VAL A 172 4.00 2.75 0.17
C VAL A 172 4.87 1.90 -0.81
N LEU A 173 4.29 0.84 -1.40
CA LEU A 173 4.47 0.23 -2.75
C LEU A 173 5.81 -0.54 -3.01
N PHE A 174 5.90 -1.90 -3.31
CA PHE A 174 7.02 -2.98 -3.16
C PHE A 174 7.64 -4.07 -4.24
N LEU A 175 8.82 -4.72 -4.00
CA LEU A 175 9.92 -5.54 -4.72
C LEU A 175 9.65 -6.67 -5.76
N SER A 176 10.74 -7.24 -6.34
CA SER A 176 10.90 -8.42 -7.23
C SER A 176 11.90 -9.55 -6.76
N VAL A 177 12.06 -10.58 -7.63
CA VAL A 177 13.00 -11.73 -7.73
C VAL A 177 12.45 -13.11 -7.34
N GLU A 178 12.57 -14.03 -8.31
CA GLU A 178 11.86 -15.31 -8.53
C GLU A 178 12.21 -16.48 -7.59
N ARG A 179 11.44 -17.59 -7.70
CA ARG A 179 11.85 -18.97 -7.31
C ARG A 179 11.26 -19.98 -8.31
N ALA A 180 11.96 -21.10 -8.49
CA ALA A 180 11.58 -22.18 -9.42
C ALA A 180 10.36 -22.99 -8.93
N SER A 181 9.57 -23.51 -9.88
CA SER A 181 8.36 -24.28 -9.61
C SER A 181 8.63 -25.81 -9.61
N PRO A 182 8.33 -26.53 -8.51
CA PRO A 182 8.10 -27.98 -8.56
C PRO A 182 6.68 -28.28 -9.08
N GLU A 183 6.39 -29.55 -9.38
CA GLU A 183 5.06 -29.96 -9.88
C GLU A 183 3.91 -29.47 -8.98
N THR A 184 2.99 -28.68 -9.55
CA THR A 184 1.85 -28.14 -8.83
C THR A 184 0.82 -29.24 -8.50
N PRO A 185 0.44 -29.41 -7.21
CA PRO A 185 -0.71 -30.23 -6.86
C PRO A 185 -1.98 -29.70 -7.52
N LYS A 186 -2.88 -30.57 -7.98
CA LYS A 186 -4.22 -30.14 -8.38
C LYS A 186 -4.98 -29.70 -7.13
N TYR A 187 -5.31 -28.42 -7.05
CA TYR A 187 -6.16 -27.87 -6.00
C TYR A 187 -7.62 -27.78 -6.44
N GLN A 188 -8.53 -27.84 -5.47
CA GLN A 188 -9.91 -27.40 -5.63
C GLN A 188 -10.08 -26.17 -4.75
N TYR A 189 -10.30 -25.02 -5.39
CA TYR A 189 -10.48 -23.76 -4.69
C TYR A 189 -11.95 -23.58 -4.28
N ILE A 190 -12.16 -23.29 -3.01
CA ILE A 190 -13.47 -23.05 -2.39
C ILE A 190 -13.54 -21.56 -2.05
N TRP A 191 -14.34 -20.82 -2.81
CA TRP A 191 -14.54 -19.39 -2.60
C TRP A 191 -15.47 -19.16 -1.40
N SER A 192 -14.94 -18.53 -0.35
CA SER A 192 -15.61 -18.25 0.92
C SER A 192 -15.47 -16.76 1.33
N VAL A 193 -15.24 -15.88 0.35
CA VAL A 193 -15.13 -14.43 0.53
C VAL A 193 -16.51 -13.84 0.87
N SER A 194 -16.54 -12.96 1.86
CA SER A 194 -17.71 -12.20 2.28
C SER A 194 -18.18 -11.28 1.15
N SER A 195 -19.48 -11.30 0.82
CA SER A 195 -20.03 -10.52 -0.31
C SER A 195 -19.75 -9.01 -0.23
N ASN A 196 -19.63 -8.44 0.98
CA ASN A 196 -19.24 -7.05 1.17
C ASN A 196 -17.78 -6.79 0.75
N ILE A 197 -16.87 -7.68 1.16
CA ILE A 197 -15.44 -7.61 0.79
C ILE A 197 -15.27 -7.84 -0.71
N GLU A 198 -15.94 -8.83 -1.29
CA GLU A 198 -15.95 -9.06 -2.75
C GLU A 198 -16.41 -7.82 -3.51
N ASN A 199 -17.49 -7.16 -3.07
CA ASN A 199 -18.01 -5.95 -3.69
C ASN A 199 -17.01 -4.78 -3.61
N LEU A 200 -16.45 -4.50 -2.42
CA LEU A 200 -15.48 -3.41 -2.25
C LEU A 200 -14.18 -3.67 -3.05
N ILE A 201 -13.68 -4.91 -3.07
CA ILE A 201 -12.56 -5.31 -3.93
C ILE A 201 -12.89 -5.07 -5.40
N ASN A 202 -14.10 -5.39 -5.86
CA ASN A 202 -14.50 -5.17 -7.24
C ASN A 202 -14.67 -3.68 -7.59
N MET A 203 -15.08 -2.83 -6.64
CA MET A 203 -15.06 -1.37 -6.79
C MET A 203 -13.62 -0.84 -6.92
N PHE A 204 -12.70 -1.30 -6.07
CA PHE A 204 -11.27 -0.98 -6.16
C PHE A 204 -10.69 -1.41 -7.51
N ILE A 205 -10.94 -2.65 -7.94
CA ILE A 205 -10.46 -3.21 -9.21
C ILE A 205 -11.02 -2.40 -10.38
N TYR A 206 -12.30 -2.02 -10.36
CA TYR A 206 -12.91 -1.19 -11.40
C TYR A 206 -12.21 0.16 -11.55
N GLU A 207 -11.97 0.88 -10.44
CA GLU A 207 -11.29 2.18 -10.47
C GLU A 207 -9.81 2.06 -10.87
N PHE A 208 -9.07 1.13 -10.27
CA PHE A 208 -7.66 0.85 -10.63
C PHE A 208 -7.49 0.46 -12.10
N ASN A 209 -8.42 -0.34 -12.63
CA ASN A 209 -8.44 -0.76 -14.03
C ASN A 209 -8.75 0.39 -15.01
N LYS A 210 -9.06 1.62 -14.59
CA LYS A 210 -9.22 2.75 -15.53
C LYS A 210 -7.89 3.19 -16.13
N PHE A 211 -6.87 3.39 -15.29
CA PHE A 211 -5.58 3.99 -15.70
C PHE A 211 -4.44 2.98 -15.90
N ILE A 212 -4.58 1.74 -15.42
CA ILE A 212 -3.52 0.72 -15.48
C ILE A 212 -3.56 -0.09 -16.79
N PRO A 213 -2.41 -0.36 -17.45
CA PRO A 213 -2.38 -1.13 -18.70
C PRO A 213 -2.69 -2.63 -18.53
N TYR A 214 -2.24 -3.27 -17.44
CA TYR A 214 -2.50 -4.69 -17.15
C TYR A 214 -3.64 -4.80 -16.14
N LYS A 215 -4.83 -5.22 -16.62
CA LYS A 215 -6.04 -5.22 -15.80
C LYS A 215 -6.01 -6.37 -14.79
N ILE A 216 -6.40 -6.09 -13.55
CA ILE A 216 -6.67 -7.12 -12.53
C ILE A 216 -8.04 -7.74 -12.83
N LEU A 217 -8.14 -9.07 -12.78
CA LEU A 217 -9.41 -9.78 -12.91
C LEU A 217 -10.29 -9.51 -11.68
N TYR A 218 -11.59 -9.28 -11.87
CA TYR A 218 -12.54 -9.10 -10.76
C TYR A 218 -12.51 -10.28 -9.78
N ALA A 219 -12.58 -10.01 -8.47
CA ALA A 219 -12.71 -11.01 -7.43
C ALA A 219 -14.09 -11.69 -7.54
N ASN A 220 -14.07 -12.99 -7.79
CA ASN A 220 -15.23 -13.89 -7.76
C ASN A 220 -14.73 -15.34 -7.83
N LYS A 221 -15.62 -16.30 -7.53
CA LYS A 221 -15.31 -17.74 -7.52
C LYS A 221 -14.62 -18.31 -8.77
N ASN A 222 -14.83 -17.74 -9.97
CA ASN A 222 -14.19 -18.26 -11.19
C ASN A 222 -12.71 -17.86 -11.28
N ASN A 223 -12.33 -16.77 -10.60
CA ASN A 223 -10.96 -16.25 -10.54
C ASN A 223 -10.24 -16.67 -9.24
N SER A 224 -10.79 -17.63 -8.50
CA SER A 224 -10.24 -18.18 -7.25
C SER A 224 -8.73 -18.46 -7.32
N GLU A 225 -8.31 -19.26 -8.30
CA GLU A 225 -6.90 -19.65 -8.49
C GLU A 225 -5.97 -18.44 -8.68
N TYR A 226 -6.42 -17.44 -9.43
CA TYR A 226 -5.65 -16.23 -9.72
C TYR A 226 -5.36 -15.41 -8.46
N PHE A 227 -6.34 -15.27 -7.56
CA PHE A 227 -6.12 -14.61 -6.27
C PHE A 227 -5.33 -15.47 -5.27
N TYR A 228 -5.52 -16.79 -5.26
CA TYR A 228 -4.75 -17.69 -4.39
C TYR A 228 -3.26 -17.72 -4.77
N ASN A 229 -2.93 -17.86 -6.05
CA ASN A 229 -1.55 -17.86 -6.51
C ASN A 229 -0.87 -16.50 -6.23
N ALA A 230 -1.59 -15.40 -6.43
CA ALA A 230 -1.12 -14.06 -6.06
C ALA A 230 -0.84 -13.91 -4.56
N TYR A 231 -1.66 -14.54 -3.71
CA TYR A 231 -1.45 -14.57 -2.26
C TYR A 231 -0.21 -15.38 -1.86
N GLU A 232 -0.02 -16.58 -2.41
CA GLU A 232 1.13 -17.45 -2.12
C GLU A 232 2.47 -16.82 -2.60
N GLU A 233 2.45 -16.07 -3.71
CA GLU A 233 3.61 -15.27 -4.16
C GLU A 233 3.87 -14.04 -3.29
N ASN A 234 2.94 -13.65 -2.42
CA ASN A 234 3.01 -12.39 -1.71
C ASN A 234 3.97 -12.43 -0.51
N ARG A 235 5.16 -11.85 -0.67
CA ARG A 235 6.17 -11.75 0.39
C ARG A 235 5.74 -10.75 1.47
N LEU A 236 5.22 -11.30 2.58
CA LEU A 236 4.69 -10.54 3.72
C LEU A 236 5.68 -10.36 4.87
N ILE A 237 6.60 -11.29 5.09
CA ILE A 237 7.58 -11.22 6.19
C ILE A 237 8.63 -10.13 5.91
N GLY A 238 8.97 -9.35 6.94
CA GLY A 238 9.91 -8.24 6.88
C GLY A 238 9.34 -6.94 6.33
N ARG A 239 8.04 -6.90 6.02
CA ARG A 239 7.30 -5.66 5.70
C ARG A 239 7.28 -4.73 6.91
N CYS A 240 7.54 -3.44 6.70
CA CYS A 240 7.56 -2.41 7.75
C CYS A 240 7.12 -1.05 7.18
N VAL A 241 6.22 -0.37 7.88
CA VAL A 241 5.68 0.94 7.50
C VAL A 241 5.70 1.92 8.68
N CYS A 242 6.10 3.17 8.43
CA CYS A 242 5.94 4.26 9.37
C CYS A 242 4.46 4.66 9.45
N ILE A 243 3.88 4.55 10.64
CA ILE A 243 2.46 4.82 10.91
C ILE A 243 2.22 6.30 11.20
N GLY A 244 3.15 6.95 11.90
CA GLY A 244 3.09 8.36 12.26
C GLY A 244 4.34 8.80 13.05
N LYS A 245 4.47 10.12 13.27
CA LYS A 245 5.57 10.73 14.05
C LYS A 245 5.03 11.46 15.28
N ASP A 246 5.66 11.25 16.43
CA ASP A 246 5.56 12.13 17.58
C ASP A 246 6.63 13.24 17.47
N ASN A 247 6.19 14.47 17.24
CA ASN A 247 7.08 15.63 17.15
C ASN A 247 7.63 16.07 18.52
N SER A 248 7.00 15.70 19.63
CA SER A 248 7.47 16.05 20.99
C SER A 248 8.61 15.16 21.46
N LEU A 249 8.58 13.88 21.10
CA LEU A 249 9.63 12.90 21.38
C LEU A 249 10.64 12.75 20.24
N ASN A 250 10.36 13.36 19.07
CA ASN A 250 11.05 13.12 17.81
C ASN A 250 11.20 11.62 17.48
N LYS A 251 10.13 10.85 17.66
CA LYS A 251 10.09 9.41 17.40
C LYS A 251 9.05 9.03 16.36
N TYR A 252 9.31 7.93 15.68
CA TYR A 252 8.47 7.35 14.65
C TYR A 252 7.84 6.06 15.17
N TYR A 253 6.52 5.93 14.98
CA TYR A 253 5.74 4.76 15.35
C TYR A 253 5.60 3.88 14.11
N HIS A 254 5.91 2.58 14.22
CA HIS A 254 5.98 1.65 13.11
C HIS A 254 5.15 0.41 13.36
N TRP A 255 4.60 -0.15 12.28
CA TRP A 255 4.04 -1.49 12.25
C TRP A 255 4.86 -2.35 11.28
N ALA A 256 5.06 -3.61 11.65
CA ALA A 256 5.80 -4.57 10.85
C ALA A 256 5.21 -5.99 10.94
N ILE A 257 5.55 -6.82 9.95
CA ILE A 257 5.16 -8.23 9.87
C ILE A 257 6.42 -9.09 10.02
N ASN A 258 6.40 -10.01 10.98
CA ASN A 258 7.47 -10.97 11.19
C ASN A 258 6.92 -12.41 11.21
N LYS A 259 7.78 -13.41 11.36
CA LYS A 259 7.37 -14.76 11.75
C LYS A 259 7.01 -14.82 13.24
N LYS A 260 6.21 -15.83 13.60
CA LYS A 260 5.96 -16.24 14.97
C LYS A 260 6.83 -17.46 15.30
N ASP A 261 7.89 -17.24 16.06
CA ASP A 261 8.86 -18.26 16.46
C ASP A 261 9.36 -19.09 15.26
N SER A 262 9.50 -20.41 15.43
CA SER A 262 9.92 -21.35 14.38
C SER A 262 8.79 -21.76 13.40
N SER A 263 7.64 -21.09 13.43
CA SER A 263 6.52 -21.36 12.53
C SER A 263 6.48 -20.41 11.32
N ASP A 264 5.82 -20.82 10.24
CA ASP A 264 5.49 -19.93 9.12
C ASP A 264 4.24 -19.06 9.41
N GLU A 265 3.73 -19.02 10.65
CA GLU A 265 2.64 -18.11 11.02
C GLU A 265 3.12 -16.66 11.00
N LEU A 266 2.29 -15.78 10.42
CA LEU A 266 2.55 -14.35 10.33
C LEU A 266 2.21 -13.65 11.66
N ASN A 267 3.19 -12.99 12.25
CA ASN A 267 3.07 -12.17 13.46
C ASN A 267 3.05 -10.68 13.12
N PHE A 268 2.34 -9.90 13.94
CA PHE A 268 2.34 -8.44 13.88
C PHE A 268 3.21 -7.85 14.99
N VAL A 269 3.96 -6.79 14.68
CA VAL A 269 4.81 -6.06 15.63
C VAL A 269 4.53 -4.57 15.54
N GLU A 270 4.23 -3.92 16.67
CA GLU A 270 4.23 -2.45 16.79
C GLU A 270 5.43 -1.99 17.62
N PHE A 271 6.10 -0.91 17.20
CA PHE A 271 7.25 -0.37 17.94
C PHE A 271 7.48 1.14 17.68
N TRP A 272 8.33 1.75 18.51
CA TRP A 272 8.75 3.14 18.40
C TRP A 272 10.27 3.22 18.23
N ASP A 273 10.74 4.09 17.34
CA ASP A 273 12.16 4.27 17.05
C ASP A 273 12.50 5.76 16.80
N ASP A 274 13.79 6.13 16.78
CA ASP A 274 14.24 7.50 16.50
C ASP A 274 14.40 7.79 14.99
N LYS A 275 14.48 6.75 14.17
CA LYS A 275 14.53 6.80 12.69
C LYS A 275 13.31 6.16 12.06
N ILE A 276 13.06 6.48 10.78
CA ILE A 276 12.13 5.72 9.95
C ILE A 276 12.77 4.38 9.56
N TRP A 277 12.09 3.27 9.83
CA TRP A 277 12.47 1.94 9.36
C TRP A 277 11.80 1.63 8.03
N THR A 278 12.63 1.35 7.01
CA THR A 278 12.15 0.85 5.72
C THR A 278 12.01 -0.67 5.76
N THR A 279 11.16 -1.23 4.89
CA THR A 279 11.04 -2.70 4.71
C THR A 279 12.37 -3.39 4.44
N GLU A 280 13.24 -2.79 3.64
CA GLU A 280 14.59 -3.34 3.39
C GLU A 280 15.42 -3.39 4.68
N GLN A 281 15.46 -2.30 5.44
CA GLN A 281 16.21 -2.22 6.70
C GLN A 281 15.68 -3.19 7.74
N TYR A 282 14.35 -3.26 7.90
CA TYR A 282 13.70 -4.15 8.86
C TYR A 282 13.92 -5.62 8.50
N ARG A 283 13.74 -5.97 7.21
CA ARG A 283 14.04 -7.31 6.68
C ARG A 283 15.49 -7.72 6.92
N LEU A 284 16.45 -6.81 6.72
CA LEU A 284 17.87 -7.07 7.02
C LEU A 284 18.17 -7.24 8.52
N ASN A 285 17.35 -6.65 9.41
CA ASN A 285 17.54 -6.74 10.85
C ASN A 285 17.00 -8.07 11.42
N ILE A 286 15.81 -8.50 10.98
CA ILE A 286 15.25 -9.79 11.42
C ILE A 286 16.15 -10.97 11.01
N TYR A 287 16.68 -10.99 9.77
CA TYR A 287 17.60 -12.04 9.29
C TYR A 287 19.02 -11.97 9.88
N ARG A 288 19.33 -10.97 10.72
CA ARG A 288 20.59 -10.90 11.50
C ARG A 288 20.39 -11.27 12.97
N SER A 289 19.15 -11.54 13.36
CA SER A 289 18.73 -11.87 14.73
C SER A 289 18.32 -13.35 14.87
N GLU A 290 18.35 -14.09 13.75
CA GLU A 290 18.26 -15.55 13.62
C GLU A 290 19.67 -16.17 13.52
#